data_AF-A0A535IC99-F1
#
_entry.id   AF-A0A535IC99-F1
#
_cell.length_a   1.000
_cell.length_b   1.000
_cell.length_c   1.000
_cell.angle_alpha   90.00
_cell.angle_beta   90.00
_cell.angle_gamma   90.00
#
_symmetry.space_group_name_H-M   'P 1'
#
loop_
_entity.id
_entity.type
_entity.pdbx_description
1 polymer ?
#
loop_
_entity_poly.entity_id
_entity_poly.type
_entity_poly.pdbx_seq_one_letter_code
_entity_poly.pdbx_strand_id
1 'polypeptide(L)' 'MPFNLGGPELIFLLIIVLIVFGAGKLPEVFGQLGKGVRTFRDEANTDKPAATTTTTTETKKTN' A
#
# COMPACT_ATOMS: atom_id res chain seq x y z
N MET A 1 -16.36 -26.74 11.78
CA MET A 1 -15.26 -25.95 12.36
C MET A 1 -15.59 -24.47 12.16
N PRO A 2 -16.01 -23.72 13.20
CA PRO A 2 -16.64 -22.41 13.03
C PRO A 2 -15.62 -21.27 13.08
N PHE A 3 -14.69 -21.21 12.13
CA PHE A 3 -13.90 -20.00 11.85
C PHE A 3 -13.51 -20.01 10.37
N ASN A 4 -14.52 -19.85 9.50
CA ASN A 4 -14.22 -19.40 8.16
C ASN A 4 -13.84 -17.93 8.31
N LEU A 5 -12.54 -17.64 8.26
CA LEU A 5 -12.00 -16.29 8.21
C LEU A 5 -12.45 -15.66 6.89
N GLY A 6 -13.73 -15.28 6.84
CA GLY A 6 -14.42 -14.83 5.66
C GLY A 6 -14.28 -13.32 5.47
N GLY A 7 -14.81 -12.84 4.34
CA GLY A 7 -14.90 -11.41 4.06
C GLY A 7 -15.54 -10.58 5.20
N PRO A 8 -16.65 -11.04 5.83
CA PRO A 8 -17.29 -10.29 6.91
C PRO A 8 -16.41 -10.11 8.16
N GLU A 9 -15.72 -11.16 8.62
CA GLU A 9 -14.86 -11.12 9.80
C GLU A 9 -13.68 -10.16 9.60
N LEU A 10 -13.10 -10.15 8.39
CA LEU A 10 -12.01 -9.24 8.04
C LEU A 10 -12.49 -7.78 8.01
N ILE A 11 -13.71 -7.52 7.50
CA ILE A 11 -14.32 -6.19 7.54
C ILE A 11 -14.54 -5.72 8.99
N PHE A 12 -14.98 -6.61 9.88
CA PHE A 12 -15.23 -6.27 11.28
C PHE A 12 -13.93 -5.92 12.01
N LEU A 13 -12.86 -6.71 11.78
CA LEU A 13 -11.53 -6.40 12.30
C LEU A 13 -10.99 -5.08 11.74
N LEU A 14 -11.18 -4.83 10.44
CA LEU A 14 -10.76 -3.59 9.80
C LEU A 14 -11.41 -2.38 10.47
N ILE A 15 -12.72 -2.42 10.76
CA ILE A 15 -13.43 -1.33 11.45
C ILE A 15 -12.79 -1.04 12.81
N ILE A 16 -12.48 -2.06 13.62
CA ILE A 16 -11.83 -1.88 14.93
C ILE A 16 -10.48 -1.18 14.76
N VAL A 17 -9.67 -1.64 13.79
CA VAL A 17 -8.38 -1.03 13.48
C VAL A 17 -8.56 0.43 13.03
N LEU A 18 -9.55 0.73 12.20
CA LEU A 18 -9.82 2.11 11.76
C LEU A 18 -10.28 3.01 12.90
N ILE A 19 -10.93 2.49 13.94
CA ILE A 19 -11.29 3.29 15.12
C ILE A 19 -10.04 3.63 15.95
N VAL A 20 -9.13 2.65 16.13
CA VAL A 20 -7.90 2.84 16.92
C VAL A 20 -6.89 3.74 16.20
N PHE A 21 -6.68 3.51 14.90
CA PHE A 21 -5.65 4.20 14.11
C PHE A 21 -6.20 5.40 13.32
N GLY A 22 -7.48 5.39 12.95
CA GLY A 22 -8.13 6.39 12.09
C GLY A 22 -8.17 5.99 10.61
N ALA A 23 -9.23 6.42 9.90
CA ALA A 23 -9.48 6.10 8.49
C ALA A 23 -8.37 6.55 7.53
N GLY A 24 -7.63 7.60 7.86
CA GLY A 24 -6.54 8.13 7.04
C GLY A 24 -5.17 7.51 7.32
N LYS A 25 -4.90 7.08 8.56
CA LYS A 25 -3.56 6.62 8.95
C LYS A 25 -3.18 5.28 8.36
N LEU A 26 -4.14 4.37 8.28
CA LEU A 26 -3.93 3.04 7.71
C LEU A 26 -3.50 3.11 6.23
N PRO A 27 -4.24 3.78 5.31
CA PRO A 27 -3.82 3.91 3.91
C PRO A 27 -2.57 4.77 3.74
N GLU A 28 -2.33 5.77 4.60
CA GLU A 28 -1.12 6.59 4.55
C GLU A 28 0.15 5.78 4.87
N VAL A 29 0.12 4.97 5.94
CA VAL A 29 1.22 4.07 6.32
C VAL A 29 1.45 3.00 5.25
N PHE A 30 0.38 2.38 4.74
CA PHE A 30 0.50 1.40 3.65
C PHE A 30 1.01 2.01 2.36
N GLY A 31 0.63 3.25 2.04
CA GLY A 31 1.14 3.97 0.87
C GLY A 31 2.64 4.24 0.96
N GLN A 32 3.13 4.66 2.14
CA GLN A 32 4.56 4.87 2.37
C GLN A 32 5.35 3.56 2.36
N LEU A 33 4.84 2.53 3.04
CA LEU A 33 5.43 1.19 3.04
C LEU A 33 5.47 0.60 1.62
N GLY A 34 4.40 0.75 0.85
CA GLY A 34 4.28 0.26 -0.52
C GLY A 34 5.31 0.89 -1.46
N LYS A 35 5.56 2.20 -1.33
CA LYS A 35 6.63 2.88 -2.07
C LYS A 35 8.01 2.33 -1.71
N GLY A 36 8.31 2.18 -0.41
CA GLY A 36 9.57 1.59 0.05
C GLY A 36 9.76 0.17 -0.47
N VAL A 37 8.76 -0.70 -0.30
CA VAL A 37 8.78 -2.07 -0.82
C VAL A 37 8.98 -2.07 -2.32
N ARG A 38 8.31 -1.18 -3.07
CA ARG A 38 8.46 -1.08 -4.52
C ARG A 38 9.91 -0.76 -4.91
N THR A 39 10.52 0.25 -4.29
CA THR A 39 11.93 0.60 -4.53
C THR A 39 12.87 -0.54 -4.15
N PHE A 40 12.67 -1.20 -3.01
CA PHE A 40 13.44 -2.39 -2.62
C PHE A 40 13.32 -3.52 -3.64
N ARG A 41 12.12 -3.75 -4.19
CA ARG A 41 11.94 -4.76 -5.24
C ARG A 41 12.60 -4.34 -6.55
N ASP A 42 12.49 -3.08 -6.95
CA ASP A 42 13.07 -2.60 -8.21
C ASP A 42 14.60 -2.66 -8.17
N GLU A 43 15.23 -2.28 -7.04
CA GLU A 43 16.68 -2.45 -6.82
C GLU A 43 17.09 -3.93 -6.77
N ALA A 44 16.33 -4.78 -6.06
CA ALA A 44 16.59 -6.21 -5.99
C ALA A 44 16.44 -6.94 -7.34
N ASN A 45 15.72 -6.36 -8.31
CA ASN A 45 15.54 -6.92 -9.65
C ASN A 45 16.42 -6.25 -10.72
N THR A 46 17.28 -5.28 -10.35
CA THR A 46 18.13 -4.51 -11.29
C THR A 46 19.23 -5.35 -11.97
N ASP A 47 19.46 -6.60 -11.57
CA ASP A 47 20.24 -7.58 -12.36
C ASP A 47 19.54 -8.03 -13.67
N LYS A 48 18.30 -7.58 -13.93
CA LYS A 48 17.61 -7.78 -15.22
C LYS A 48 17.02 -6.44 -15.70
N PRO A 49 17.38 -5.94 -16.90
CA PRO A 49 16.90 -4.66 -17.37
C PRO A 49 15.43 -4.78 -17.80
N ALA A 50 14.50 -4.27 -16.98
CA ALA A 50 13.29 -3.54 -17.40
C ALA A 50 12.27 -3.44 -16.25
N ALA A 51 11.89 -2.21 -15.91
CA ALA A 51 10.50 -1.70 -15.86
C ALA A 51 10.33 -0.60 -14.81
N THR A 52 10.73 0.62 -15.16
CA THR A 52 10.26 1.85 -14.50
C THR A 52 8.75 1.97 -14.74
N THR A 53 7.93 1.77 -13.71
CA THR A 53 6.52 2.18 -13.73
C THR A 53 6.30 3.23 -12.65
N THR A 54 6.55 4.48 -13.05
CA THR A 54 6.04 5.69 -12.43
C THR A 54 4.52 5.72 -12.60
N THR A 55 3.76 5.81 -11.50
CA THR A 55 2.36 6.25 -11.51
C THR A 55 2.19 7.37 -10.47
N THR A 56 2.28 8.61 -10.99
CA THR A 56 1.53 9.83 -10.66
C THR A 56 1.62 10.42 -9.24
N THR A 57 2.35 11.54 -9.07
CA THR A 57 1.80 12.94 -9.07
C THR A 57 2.83 13.92 -8.49
N GLU A 58 3.64 14.58 -9.34
CA GLU A 58 4.12 15.96 -9.12
C GLU A 58 4.70 16.52 -10.43
N THR A 59 4.54 17.82 -10.66
CA THR A 59 5.00 18.62 -11.83
C THR A 59 3.98 18.82 -12.96
N LYS A 60 2.97 19.66 -12.69
CA LYS A 60 2.32 20.49 -13.72
C LYS A 60 2.95 21.89 -13.70
N LYS A 61 3.90 22.10 -14.62
CA LYS A 61 4.09 23.28 -15.47
C LYS A 61 4.21 24.66 -14.82
N THR A 62 5.45 25.14 -14.66
CA THR A 62 5.81 26.55 -14.91
C THR A 62 6.25 26.65 -16.37
N ASN A 63 5.51 27.40 -17.19
CA ASN A 63 5.94 28.19 -18.36
C ASN A 63 4.70 28.75 -19.05
#